data_AF-A0A7V4G1M7-F1
#
_entry.id   AF-A0A7V4G1M7-F1
#
_cell.length_a   1.000
_cell.length_b   1.000
_cell.length_c   1.000
_cell.angle_alpha   90.00
_cell.angle_beta   90.00
_cell.angle_gamma   90.00
#
_symmetry.space_group_name_H-M   'P 1'
#
loop_
_entity.id
_entity.type
_entity.pdbx_description
1 polymer ?
#
loop_
_entity_poly.entity_id
_entity_poly.type
_entity_poly.pdbx_seq_one_letter_code
_entity_poly.pdbx_strand_id
1 'polypeptide(L)'
;MRPACPPLIFGCPFLNFSRSRSELDLAGRRAINALEGQHDKNLAKYTDPNSAQYHAMVEWIAKQLNLTTLRYQLLDDLVEAIGLPREKLCTFCWTGRDQSEQFSGVISRIDAR
;
A
#
# COMPACT_ATOMS: atom_id res chain seq x y z
N MET A 1 -1.93 -15.04 10.97
CA MET A 1 -0.69 -14.31 10.59
C MET A 1 -0.91 -12.81 10.77
N ARG A 2 0.12 -12.07 11.17
CA ARG A 2 0.07 -10.60 11.33
C ARG A 2 1.26 -9.94 10.63
N PRO A 3 1.14 -9.56 9.36
CA PRO A 3 2.21 -8.84 8.66
C PRO A 3 2.49 -7.49 9.32
N ALA A 4 3.77 -7.11 9.38
CA ALA A 4 4.23 -5.87 9.99
C ALA A 4 4.00 -4.60 9.14
N CYS A 5 3.39 -4.76 7.96
CA CYS A 5 3.07 -3.65 7.06
C CYS A 5 1.59 -3.73 6.62
N PRO A 6 1.03 -2.63 6.09
CA PRO A 6 -0.24 -2.65 5.39
C PRO A 6 -0.19 -3.47 4.08
N PRO A 7 -1.34 -3.85 3.49
CA PRO A 7 -1.39 -4.54 2.20
C PRO A 7 -0.76 -3.72 1.09
N LEU A 8 0.14 -4.34 0.30
CA LEU A 8 0.70 -3.69 -0.89
C LEU A 8 -0.34 -3.72 -2.02
N ILE A 9 -0.78 -2.53 -2.43
CA ILE A 9 -1.74 -2.34 -3.53
C ILE A 9 -1.03 -1.80 -4.76
N PHE A 10 -0.06 -0.91 -4.61
CA PHE A 10 0.61 -0.26 -5.74
C PHE A 10 2.02 -0.80 -5.95
N GLY A 11 2.39 -1.02 -7.21
CA GLY A 11 3.78 -1.26 -7.57
C GLY A 11 4.65 -0.06 -7.20
N CYS A 12 5.78 -0.29 -6.53
CA CYS A 12 6.68 0.81 -6.16
C CYS A 12 7.41 1.34 -7.42
N PRO A 13 7.37 2.65 -7.71
CA PRO A 13 8.06 3.22 -8.86
C PRO A 13 9.57 3.37 -8.61
N PHE A 14 10.01 3.30 -7.35
CA PHE A 14 11.39 3.54 -6.93
C PHE A 14 12.19 2.26 -6.69
N LEU A 15 11.55 1.24 -6.11
CA LEU A 15 12.20 0.02 -5.64
C LEU A 15 11.47 -1.21 -6.18
N ASN A 16 12.19 -2.17 -6.76
CA ASN A 16 11.60 -3.45 -7.16
C ASN A 16 11.83 -4.48 -6.05
N PHE A 17 10.82 -4.71 -5.20
CA PHE A 17 10.88 -5.74 -4.15
C PHE A 17 10.61 -7.16 -4.70
N SER A 18 10.13 -7.28 -5.94
CA SER A 18 9.96 -8.55 -6.68
C SER A 18 10.98 -8.64 -7.82
N ARG A 19 11.35 -9.86 -8.19
CA ARG A 19 12.12 -10.11 -9.43
C ARG A 19 11.30 -9.80 -10.69
N SER A 20 9.97 -9.78 -10.56
CA SER A 20 9.04 -9.42 -11.62
C SER A 20 8.52 -7.98 -11.41
N ARG A 21 8.14 -7.32 -12.51
CA ARG A 21 7.55 -5.97 -12.51
C ARG A 21 6.02 -6.00 -12.59
N SER A 22 5.40 -7.18 -12.52
CA SER A 22 3.96 -7.32 -12.63
C SER A 22 3.27 -6.90 -11.34
N GLU A 23 2.31 -5.99 -11.42
CA GLU A 23 1.46 -5.65 -10.27
C GLU A 23 0.66 -6.84 -9.77
N LEU A 24 0.38 -7.83 -10.62
CA LEU A 24 -0.31 -9.06 -10.22
C LEU A 24 0.54 -9.97 -9.31
N ASP A 25 1.81 -9.65 -9.05
CA ASP A 25 2.56 -10.32 -7.98
C ASP A 25 2.08 -9.88 -6.59
N LEU A 26 1.49 -8.68 -6.48
CA LEU A 26 1.00 -8.14 -5.22
C LEU A 26 -0.26 -8.89 -4.80
N ALA A 27 -0.27 -9.42 -3.58
CA ALA A 27 -1.41 -10.15 -3.04
C ALA A 27 -2.71 -9.32 -3.09
N GLY A 28 -2.62 -8.01 -2.83
CA GLY A 28 -3.74 -7.10 -2.94
C GLY A 28 -4.30 -7.03 -4.36
N ARG A 29 -3.44 -6.85 -5.37
CA ARG A 29 -3.85 -6.82 -6.78
C ARG A 29 -4.47 -8.12 -7.27
N ARG A 30 -3.95 -9.27 -6.82
CA ARG A 30 -4.55 -10.58 -7.11
C ARG A 30 -5.95 -10.71 -6.53
N ALA A 31 -6.13 -10.26 -5.29
CA ALA A 31 -7.43 -10.26 -4.63
C ALA A 31 -8.43 -9.35 -5.36
N ILE A 32 -8.01 -8.12 -5.71
CA ILE A 32 -8.84 -7.18 -6.46
C ILE A 32 -9.25 -7.79 -7.80
N ASN A 33 -8.31 -8.39 -8.54
CA ASN A 33 -8.62 -9.07 -9.79
C ASN A 33 -9.65 -10.19 -9.62
N ALA A 34 -9.55 -10.98 -8.55
CA ALA A 34 -10.48 -12.07 -8.27
C ALA A 34 -11.88 -11.58 -7.86
N LEU A 35 -11.98 -10.44 -7.17
CA LEU A 35 -13.23 -9.88 -6.66
C LEU A 35 -13.95 -9.00 -7.69
N GLU A 36 -13.20 -8.30 -8.55
CA GLU A 36 -13.73 -7.28 -9.47
C GLU A 36 -13.63 -7.69 -10.94
N GLY A 37 -12.86 -8.74 -11.26
CA GLY A 37 -12.51 -9.16 -12.62
C GLY A 37 -11.43 -8.33 -13.30
N GLN A 38 -10.95 -7.25 -12.65
CA GLN A 38 -9.91 -6.34 -13.13
C GLN A 38 -9.06 -5.85 -11.94
N HIS A 39 -7.73 -5.92 -12.05
CA HIS A 39 -6.83 -5.66 -10.92
C HIS A 39 -6.63 -4.17 -10.56
N ASP A 40 -7.11 -3.25 -11.38
CA ASP A 40 -6.94 -1.80 -11.28
C ASP A 40 -8.23 -1.04 -10.93
N LYS A 41 -9.30 -1.78 -10.65
CA LYS A 41 -10.60 -1.20 -10.32
C LYS A 41 -10.71 -0.86 -8.83
N ASN A 42 -11.30 0.30 -8.53
CA ASN A 42 -11.66 0.72 -7.17
C ASN A 42 -10.50 0.74 -6.16
N LEU A 43 -9.25 0.94 -6.58
CA LEU A 43 -8.07 0.80 -5.71
C LEU A 43 -8.16 1.58 -4.39
N ALA A 44 -8.68 2.80 -4.43
CA ALA A 44 -8.85 3.64 -3.23
C ALA A 44 -9.75 2.99 -2.16
N LYS A 45 -10.70 2.14 -2.54
CA LYS A 45 -11.52 1.40 -1.57
C LYS A 45 -10.70 0.30 -0.90
N TYR A 46 -9.79 -0.34 -1.64
CA TYR A 46 -8.92 -1.40 -1.12
C TYR A 46 -7.73 -0.89 -0.30
N THR A 47 -7.55 0.43 -0.17
CA THR A 47 -6.55 1.04 0.71
C THR A 47 -7.15 1.59 2.00
N ASP A 48 -8.48 1.73 2.06
CA ASP A 48 -9.20 2.17 3.26
C ASP A 48 -9.52 0.97 4.17
N PRO A 49 -8.91 0.87 5.37
CA PRO A 49 -9.12 -0.26 6.27
C PRO A 49 -10.57 -0.40 6.78
N ASN A 50 -11.41 0.63 6.62
CA ASN A 50 -12.81 0.59 7.04
C ASN A 50 -13.78 0.14 5.93
N SER A 51 -13.30 -0.02 4.70
CA SER A 51 -14.17 -0.37 3.58
C SER A 51 -14.52 -1.85 3.55
N ALA A 52 -15.70 -2.18 3.02
CA ALA A 52 -16.10 -3.57 2.79
C ALA A 52 -15.16 -4.28 1.80
N GLN A 53 -14.64 -3.53 0.80
CA GLN A 53 -13.70 -4.05 -0.20
C GLN A 53 -12.38 -4.46 0.43
N TYR A 54 -11.84 -3.66 1.36
CA TYR A 54 -10.61 -3.98 2.08
C TYR A 54 -10.77 -5.27 2.89
N HIS A 55 -11.86 -5.41 3.64
CA HIS A 55 -12.14 -6.62 4.40
C HIS A 55 -12.28 -7.85 3.49
N ALA A 56 -13.00 -7.75 2.38
CA ALA A 56 -13.14 -8.83 1.40
C ALA A 56 -11.78 -9.24 0.79
N MET A 57 -10.92 -8.27 0.49
CA MET A 57 -9.55 -8.54 0.04
C MET A 57 -8.74 -9.29 1.09
N VAL A 58 -8.74 -8.84 2.35
CA VAL A 58 -7.98 -9.49 3.44
C VAL A 58 -8.48 -10.92 3.66
N GLU A 59 -9.79 -11.15 3.65
CA GLU A 59 -10.38 -12.49 3.75
C GLU A 59 -9.98 -13.39 2.57
N TRP A 60 -10.01 -12.85 1.36
CA TRP A 60 -9.59 -13.60 0.17
C TRP A 60 -8.12 -14.01 0.28
N ILE A 61 -7.23 -13.09 0.66
CA ILE A 61 -5.80 -13.38 0.85
C ILE A 61 -5.60 -14.43 1.94
N ALA A 62 -6.32 -14.32 3.06
CA ALA A 62 -6.26 -15.30 4.14
C ALA A 62 -6.61 -16.71 3.65
N LYS A 63 -7.69 -16.84 2.85
CA LYS A 63 -8.11 -18.11 2.24
C LYS A 63 -7.06 -18.65 1.28
N GLN A 64 -6.49 -17.82 0.40
CA GLN A 64 -5.46 -18.26 -0.55
C GLN A 64 -4.17 -18.74 0.13
N LEU A 65 -3.86 -18.20 1.31
CA LEU A 65 -2.71 -18.60 2.11
C LEU A 65 -3.03 -19.71 3.13
N ASN A 66 -4.24 -20.28 3.11
CA ASN A 66 -4.73 -21.27 4.10
C ASN A 66 -4.55 -20.82 5.56
N LEU A 67 -4.83 -19.55 5.84
CA LEU A 67 -4.73 -18.97 7.18
C LEU A 67 -6.11 -18.93 7.86
N THR A 68 -6.15 -19.25 9.15
CA THR A 68 -7.36 -19.08 9.98
C THR A 68 -7.71 -17.61 10.19
N THR A 69 -6.69 -16.77 10.39
CA THR A 69 -6.82 -15.33 10.56
C THR A 69 -5.67 -14.59 9.89
N LEU A 70 -5.99 -13.45 9.27
CA LEU A 70 -5.03 -12.50 8.72
C LEU A 70 -5.42 -11.10 9.16
N ARG A 71 -4.49 -10.36 9.75
CA ARG A 71 -4.68 -8.95 10.11
C ARG A 71 -3.42 -8.17 9.79
N TYR A 72 -3.54 -7.19 8.91
CA TYR A 72 -2.46 -6.28 8.57
C TYR A 72 -2.31 -5.16 9.60
N GLN A 73 -1.10 -4.59 9.69
CA GLN A 73 -0.83 -3.39 10.46
C GLN A 73 -1.49 -2.18 9.78
N LEU A 74 -2.10 -1.28 10.55
CA LEU A 74 -2.64 -0.03 10.02
C LEU A 74 -1.50 0.93 9.67
N LEU A 75 -1.69 1.71 8.60
CA LEU A 75 -0.68 2.66 8.15
C LEU A 75 -0.43 3.77 9.19
N ASP A 76 -1.49 4.28 9.81
CA ASP A 76 -1.36 5.38 10.78
C ASP A 76 -0.63 4.91 12.04
N ASP A 77 -0.97 3.71 12.56
CA ASP A 77 -0.21 3.07 13.65
C ASP A 77 1.27 2.84 13.29
N LEU A 78 1.55 2.46 12.03
CA LEU A 78 2.94 2.26 11.57
C LEU A 78 3.70 3.59 11.54
N VAL A 79 3.08 4.67 11.07
CA VAL A 79 3.67 6.01 11.07
C VAL A 79 3.94 6.49 12.49
N GLU A 80 2.98 6.30 13.40
CA GLU A 80 3.12 6.64 14.82
C GLU A 80 4.29 5.88 15.45
N ALA A 81 4.39 4.57 15.21
CA ALA A 81 5.47 3.74 15.74
C ALA A 81 6.87 4.13 15.22
N ILE A 82 6.97 4.62 13.97
CA ILE A 82 8.23 5.12 13.40
C ILE A 82 8.64 6.45 14.05
N GLY A 83 7.68 7.26 14.49
CA GLY A 83 7.95 8.54 15.16
C GLY A 83 8.42 9.67 14.24
N LEU A 84 8.25 9.50 12.92
CA LEU A 84 8.55 10.53 11.92
C LEU A 84 7.26 11.11 11.33
N PRO A 85 7.27 12.40 10.92
CA PRO A 85 6.15 12.98 10.18
C PRO A 85 5.85 12.20 8.90
N ARG A 86 4.57 12.09 8.55
CA ARG A 86 4.10 11.27 7.41
C ARG A 86 4.75 11.72 6.10
N GLU A 87 4.93 13.02 5.92
CA GLU A 87 5.55 13.70 4.77
C GLU A 87 6.99 13.24 4.52
N LYS A 88 7.69 12.76 5.55
CA LYS A 88 9.06 12.25 5.47
C LYS A 88 9.14 10.75 5.23
N LEU A 89 8.00 10.08 5.08
CA LEU A 89 7.90 8.63 4.89
C LEU A 89 7.34 8.31 3.51
N CYS A 90 8.00 7.42 2.77
CA CYS A 90 7.42 6.90 1.54
C CYS A 90 6.29 5.91 1.89
N THR A 91 5.05 6.25 1.53
CA THR A 91 3.86 5.40 1.73
C THR A 91 3.22 4.97 0.41
N PHE A 92 3.93 5.12 -0.70
CA PHE A 92 3.39 4.94 -2.05
C PHE A 92 2.77 3.56 -2.25
N CYS A 93 3.48 2.49 -1.86
CA CYS A 93 3.02 1.12 -2.11
C CYS A 93 1.66 0.78 -1.45
N TRP A 94 1.28 1.53 -0.40
CA TRP A 94 0.03 1.36 0.33
C TRP A 94 -1.04 2.37 -0.08
N THR A 95 -0.66 3.57 -0.53
CA THR A 95 -1.59 4.69 -0.74
C THR A 95 -1.68 5.18 -2.18
N GLY A 96 -0.73 4.82 -3.03
CA GLY A 96 -0.58 5.34 -4.38
C GLY A 96 -0.16 6.81 -4.45
N ARG A 97 0.16 7.43 -3.30
CA ARG A 97 0.53 8.84 -3.21
C ARG A 97 2.03 8.98 -3.03
N ASP A 98 2.65 9.76 -3.92
CA ASP A 98 4.04 10.19 -3.75
C ASP A 98 4.09 11.39 -2.80
N GLN A 99 4.99 11.31 -1.82
CA GLN A 99 5.18 12.38 -0.84
C GLN A 99 6.27 13.37 -1.29
N SER A 100 7.07 13.02 -2.31
CA SER A 100 8.11 13.89 -2.88
C SER A 100 7.56 15.16 -3.53
N GLU A 101 6.34 15.10 -4.10
CA GLU A 101 5.68 16.24 -4.75
C GLU A 101 5.43 17.42 -3.79
N GLN A 102 5.34 17.14 -2.48
CA GLN A 102 5.11 18.16 -1.45
C GLN A 102 6.37 19.04 -1.22
N PHE A 103 7.56 18.58 -1.64
CA PHE A 103 8.83 19.30 -1.48
C PHE A 103 9.26 20.08 -2.73
N SER A 104 8.55 19.96 -3.85
CA SER A 104 8.86 20.67 -5.10
C SER A 104 8.93 22.20 -4.91
N GLY A 105 8.15 22.76 -3.98
CA GLY A 105 8.20 24.18 -3.62
C GLY A 105 9.38 24.60 -2.71
N VAL A 106 10.02 23.67 -2.01
CA VAL A 106 11.07 23.95 -1.01
C VAL A 106 12.47 23.95 -1.64
N ILE A 107 12.70 23.14 -2.67
CA ILE A 107 14.01 23.03 -3.36
C ILE A 107 14.40 24.38 -4.01
N SER A 108 13.43 25.18 -4.45
CA SER A 108 13.67 26.53 -5.00
C SER A 108 14.36 27.52 -4.04
N ARG A 109 14.46 27.20 -2.74
CA ARG A 109 15.14 28.05 -1.74
C ARG A 109 16.54 27.59 -1.36
N ILE A 110 16.97 26.39 -1.75
CA ILE A 110 18.28 25.84 -1.40
C ILE A 110 19.32 26.15 -2.49
N ASP A 111 18.93 26.22 -3.76
CA ASP A 111 19.81 26.58 -4.89
C ASP A 111 20.08 28.10 -5.03
N ALA A 112 19.71 28.91 -4.02
CA ALA A 112 19.94 30.36 -3.99
C ALA A 112 21.04 30.80 -3.01
N ARG A 113 21.96 29.90 -2.63
CA ARG A 113 23.14 30.19 -1.79
C ARG A 113 24.42 29.67 -2.40
#